data_AF-A0A1V5IA26-F1
#
_entry.id   AF-A0A1V5IA26-F1
#
_cell.length_a   1.000
_cell.length_b   1.000
_cell.length_c   1.000
_cell.angle_alpha   90.00
_cell.angle_beta   90.00
_cell.angle_gamma   90.00
#
_symmetry.space_group_name_H-M   'P 1'
#
loop_
_entity.id
_entity.type
_entity.pdbx_description
1 polymer ?
#
loop_
_entity_poly.entity_id
_entity_poly.type
_entity_poly.pdbx_seq_one_letter_code
_entity_poly.pdbx_strand_id
1 'polypeptide(L)'
;MPTGDRRLADWEGGVIGSCAVNDAYDAWGRRPRLAAFAAIDGHLYVISQDRTSGRAPGPNGDGPYPTPRVIARFDIGGSISTPIMVDDSIIVGGYDNRIHLYRIKYRPARKDDDGALRSPDGRWFRVSVVEKASFAGGGAFESTPVLWKGRVFIGCRDGSLYCVGDK
;
A
#
# COMPACT_ATOMS: atom_id res chain seq x y z
N MET A 1 -4.64 -26.37 0.82
CA MET A 1 -5.92 -27.08 0.63
C MET A 1 -6.68 -26.33 -0.45
N PRO A 2 -6.88 -26.89 -1.66
CA PRO A 2 -7.75 -26.25 -2.66
C PRO A 2 -9.22 -26.42 -2.25
N THR A 3 -9.99 -25.35 -2.31
CA THR A 3 -11.45 -25.33 -2.09
C THR A 3 -12.17 -25.10 -3.43
N GLY A 4 -13.45 -25.49 -3.54
CA GLY A 4 -14.22 -25.32 -4.79
C GLY A 4 -14.64 -23.87 -5.06
N ASP A 5 -14.80 -23.53 -6.33
CA ASP A 5 -15.24 -22.20 -6.76
C ASP A 5 -16.73 -21.96 -6.52
N ARG A 6 -17.07 -20.75 -6.05
CA ARG A 6 -18.45 -20.26 -5.95
C ARG A 6 -18.50 -18.79 -6.31
N ARG A 7 -19.49 -18.36 -7.10
CA ARG A 7 -19.75 -16.94 -7.35
C ARG A 7 -20.44 -16.33 -6.12
N LEU A 8 -19.85 -15.27 -5.56
CA LEU A 8 -20.39 -14.55 -4.41
C LEU A 8 -20.04 -13.05 -4.53
N ALA A 9 -21.04 -12.24 -4.88
CA ALA A 9 -21.02 -10.77 -4.99
C ALA A 9 -19.96 -10.16 -5.96
N ASP A 10 -20.22 -8.93 -6.38
CA ASP A 10 -19.29 -8.10 -7.16
C ASP A 10 -19.27 -6.68 -6.57
N TRP A 11 -18.20 -5.91 -6.80
CA TRP A 11 -17.98 -4.59 -6.19
C TRP A 11 -17.51 -3.56 -7.22
N GLU A 12 -18.11 -2.36 -7.19
CA GLU A 12 -17.71 -1.23 -8.02
C GLU A 12 -17.03 -0.14 -7.17
N GLY A 13 -15.75 0.10 -7.41
CA GLY A 13 -15.01 1.21 -6.81
C GLY A 13 -14.74 1.09 -5.29
N GLY A 14 -13.89 1.99 -4.80
CA GLY A 14 -13.62 2.15 -3.36
C GLY A 14 -12.42 1.37 -2.81
N VAL A 15 -12.16 1.62 -1.52
CA VAL A 15 -11.14 0.94 -0.71
C VAL A 15 -11.83 -0.14 0.09
N ILE A 16 -11.59 -1.40 -0.27
CA ILE A 16 -12.30 -2.55 0.31
C ILE A 16 -11.38 -3.34 1.27
N GLY A 17 -10.07 -3.09 1.21
CA GLY A 17 -9.07 -3.64 2.13
C GLY A 17 -8.75 -2.72 3.31
N SER A 18 -7.93 -3.21 4.24
CA SER A 18 -7.36 -2.38 5.30
C SER A 18 -6.19 -1.54 4.78
N CYS A 19 -5.75 -0.56 5.57
CA CYS A 19 -4.55 0.22 5.28
C CYS A 19 -3.34 -0.28 6.07
N ALA A 20 -2.15 -0.14 5.48
CA ALA A 20 -0.88 -0.23 6.20
C ALA A 20 -0.38 1.16 6.54
N VAL A 21 0.28 1.28 7.68
CA VAL A 21 0.94 2.51 8.14
C VAL A 21 2.38 2.23 8.53
N ASN A 22 3.26 3.21 8.40
CA ASN A 22 4.68 3.05 8.73
C ASN A 22 5.02 3.36 10.19
N ASP A 23 4.07 3.84 11.00
CA ASP A 23 4.28 4.29 12.38
C ASP A 23 4.96 3.25 13.28
N ALA A 24 4.59 1.98 13.15
CA ALA A 24 5.15 0.90 13.97
C ALA A 24 6.66 0.68 13.73
N TYR A 25 7.16 1.02 12.54
CA TYR A 25 8.57 0.88 12.17
C TYR A 25 9.37 2.18 12.32
N ASP A 26 8.72 3.23 12.82
CA ASP A 26 9.33 4.53 13.08
C ASP A 26 8.98 5.04 14.47
N ALA A 27 9.31 4.24 15.50
CA ALA A 27 8.99 4.55 16.90
C ALA A 27 9.50 5.91 17.38
N TRP A 28 10.51 6.48 16.70
CA TRP A 28 11.11 7.77 17.03
C TRP A 28 10.63 8.92 16.13
N GLY A 29 9.66 8.68 15.24
CA GLY A 29 9.11 9.71 14.35
C GLY A 29 10.16 10.35 13.43
N ARG A 30 11.13 9.54 12.97
CA ARG A 30 12.27 9.92 12.13
C ARG A 30 11.94 10.03 10.65
N ARG A 31 10.76 9.58 10.23
CA ARG A 31 10.24 9.57 8.86
C ARG A 31 8.88 10.24 8.82
N PRO A 32 8.48 10.82 7.67
CA PRO A 32 7.10 11.23 7.46
C PRO A 32 6.12 10.07 7.63
N ARG A 33 4.94 10.35 8.19
CA ARG A 33 3.86 9.38 8.37
C ARG A 33 3.15 9.12 7.05
N LEU A 34 3.17 7.87 6.63
CA LEU A 34 2.61 7.40 5.37
C LEU A 34 1.60 6.28 5.64
N ALA A 35 0.61 6.20 4.77
CA ALA A 35 -0.30 5.06 4.71
C ALA A 35 -0.36 4.53 3.28
N ALA A 36 -0.65 3.24 3.13
CA ALA A 36 -0.92 2.65 1.82
C ALA A 36 -2.12 1.73 1.89
N PHE A 37 -2.86 1.68 0.80
CA PHE A 37 -4.03 0.83 0.64
C PHE A 37 -4.18 0.49 -0.83
N ALA A 38 -4.70 -0.71 -1.09
CA ALA A 38 -5.18 -1.06 -2.41
C ALA A 38 -6.63 -0.64 -2.56
N ALA A 39 -6.99 -0.23 -3.76
CA ALA A 39 -8.36 0.05 -4.15
C ALA A 39 -8.76 -0.86 -5.31
N ILE A 40 -10.06 -1.06 -5.45
CA ILE A 40 -10.61 -1.90 -6.52
C ILE A 40 -10.51 -1.21 -7.90
N ASP A 41 -10.19 0.08 -7.92
CA ASP A 41 -9.99 0.88 -9.13
C ASP A 41 -8.71 0.51 -9.92
N GLY A 42 -7.98 -0.51 -9.47
CA GLY A 42 -6.76 -0.96 -10.12
C GLY A 42 -5.51 -0.72 -9.29
N HIS A 43 -5.58 0.13 -8.26
CA HIS A 43 -4.36 0.80 -7.79
C HIS A 43 -3.95 0.51 -6.34
N LEU A 44 -2.63 0.43 -6.14
CA LEU A 44 -2.00 0.72 -4.85
C LEU A 44 -1.82 2.23 -4.72
N TYR A 45 -2.35 2.81 -3.64
CA TYR A 45 -2.11 4.19 -3.25
C TYR A 45 -1.13 4.25 -2.07
N VAL A 46 -0.19 5.20 -2.12
CA VAL A 46 0.61 5.62 -0.98
C VAL A 46 0.33 7.09 -0.71
N ILE A 47 -0.11 7.41 0.51
CA ILE A 47 -0.58 8.73 0.91
C ILE A 47 0.19 9.25 2.12
N SER A 48 0.19 10.57 2.29
CA SER A 48 0.62 11.21 3.53
C SER A 48 -0.52 11.17 4.55
N GLN A 49 -0.21 10.85 5.81
CA GLN A 49 -1.19 10.93 6.89
C GLN A 49 -1.43 12.39 7.33
N ASP A 50 -0.38 13.21 7.32
CA ASP A 50 -0.41 14.57 7.93
C ASP A 50 -0.51 15.72 6.91
N ARG A 51 -0.81 15.42 5.64
CA ARG A 51 -0.93 16.42 4.56
C ARG A 51 -2.09 16.11 3.67
N THR A 52 -2.80 17.16 3.29
CA THR A 52 -3.96 17.11 2.39
C THR A 52 -3.66 17.90 1.12
N SER A 53 -4.22 17.49 -0.02
CA SER A 53 -4.01 18.21 -1.30
C SER A 53 -5.27 18.37 -2.16
N GLY A 54 -6.40 17.83 -1.73
CA GLY A 54 -7.66 17.94 -2.44
C GLY A 54 -8.84 18.02 -1.49
N ARG A 55 -10.05 17.96 -2.05
CA ARG A 55 -11.28 17.86 -1.27
C ARG A 55 -12.28 16.93 -1.95
N ALA A 56 -13.09 16.25 -1.16
CA ALA A 56 -14.17 15.37 -1.62
C ALA A 56 -15.38 15.46 -0.67
N PRO A 57 -16.60 15.11 -1.14
CA PRO A 57 -17.73 14.92 -0.24
C PRO A 57 -17.43 13.87 0.84
N GLY A 58 -18.04 14.04 2.00
CA GLY A 58 -18.05 13.05 3.06
C GLY A 58 -18.97 11.88 2.73
N PRO A 59 -19.00 10.85 3.58
CA PRO A 59 -19.84 9.67 3.37
C PRO A 59 -21.35 9.99 3.33
N ASN A 60 -21.78 11.12 3.88
CA ASN A 60 -23.18 11.57 3.82
C ASN A 60 -23.46 12.45 2.59
N GLY A 61 -22.50 12.63 1.68
CA GLY A 61 -22.60 13.53 0.53
C GLY A 61 -22.46 15.02 0.85
N ASP A 62 -22.19 15.36 2.12
CA ASP A 62 -21.93 16.71 2.60
C ASP A 62 -20.45 17.10 2.45
N GLY A 63 -20.10 18.36 2.73
CA GLY A 63 -18.73 18.85 2.63
C GLY A 63 -18.54 19.93 1.55
N PRO A 64 -17.29 20.21 1.12
CA PRO A 64 -16.24 19.21 0.88
C PRO A 64 -15.13 19.14 1.95
N TYR A 65 -14.69 17.93 2.29
CA TYR A 65 -13.66 17.63 3.29
C TYR A 65 -12.28 17.45 2.66
N PRO A 66 -11.18 17.81 3.36
CA PRO A 66 -9.82 17.60 2.87
C PRO A 66 -9.51 16.13 2.60
N THR A 67 -8.86 15.84 1.47
CA THR A 67 -8.38 14.50 1.14
C THR A 67 -6.87 14.38 1.36
N PRO A 68 -6.38 13.20 1.80
CA PRO A 68 -4.95 12.96 1.96
C PRO A 68 -4.18 13.23 0.68
N ARG A 69 -2.95 13.71 0.84
CA ARG A 69 -2.06 13.92 -0.28
C ARG A 69 -1.53 12.58 -0.78
N VAL A 70 -1.75 12.29 -2.06
CA VAL A 70 -1.17 11.12 -2.74
C VAL A 70 0.32 11.37 -3.01
N ILE A 71 1.15 10.42 -2.60
CA ILE A 71 2.61 10.41 -2.80
C ILE A 71 2.98 9.55 -4.00
N ALA A 72 2.33 8.40 -4.17
CA ALA A 72 2.53 7.52 -5.30
C ALA A 72 1.27 6.69 -5.58
N ARG A 73 1.13 6.25 -6.82
CA ARG A 73 0.08 5.35 -7.30
C ARG A 73 0.67 4.34 -8.28
N PHE A 74 0.31 3.07 -8.14
CA PHE A 74 0.76 2.00 -9.02
C PHE A 74 -0.41 1.12 -9.45
N ASP A 75 -0.38 0.60 -10.67
CA ASP A 75 -1.34 -0.39 -11.15
C ASP A 75 -0.95 -1.79 -10.64
N ILE A 76 -1.92 -2.48 -10.05
CA ILE A 76 -1.81 -3.84 -9.51
C ILE A 76 -3.02 -4.70 -9.95
N GLY A 77 -3.80 -4.24 -10.93
CA GLY A 77 -5.03 -4.89 -11.39
C GLY A 77 -6.22 -4.78 -10.42
N GLY A 78 -6.08 -4.01 -9.34
CA GLY A 78 -7.05 -3.92 -8.25
C GLY A 78 -6.75 -4.98 -7.20
N SER A 79 -7.24 -4.78 -5.98
CA SER A 79 -7.04 -5.78 -4.93
C SER A 79 -7.95 -5.56 -3.73
N ILE A 80 -8.30 -6.67 -3.07
CA ILE A 80 -8.83 -6.68 -1.70
C ILE A 80 -7.74 -7.08 -0.68
N SER A 81 -6.51 -7.37 -1.13
CA SER A 81 -5.36 -7.58 -0.25
C SER A 81 -5.08 -6.30 0.55
N THR A 82 -4.80 -6.47 1.83
CA THR A 82 -4.21 -5.40 2.63
C THR A 82 -2.71 -5.37 2.34
N PRO A 83 -2.09 -4.23 1.96
CA PRO A 83 -0.65 -4.15 1.86
C PRO A 83 -0.01 -4.34 3.24
N ILE A 84 1.26 -4.72 3.31
CA ILE A 84 2.07 -4.58 4.53
C ILE A 84 3.18 -3.56 4.30
N MET A 85 3.45 -2.77 5.32
CA MET A 85 4.65 -1.92 5.39
C MET A 85 5.61 -2.49 6.41
N VAL A 86 6.87 -2.67 6.03
CA VAL A 86 7.95 -3.09 6.92
C VAL A 86 9.18 -2.25 6.60
N ASP A 87 9.67 -1.48 7.56
CA ASP A 87 10.74 -0.49 7.34
C ASP A 87 10.37 0.42 6.15
N ASP A 88 11.27 0.65 5.17
CA ASP A 88 10.95 1.41 3.98
C ASP A 88 10.39 0.53 2.83
N SER A 89 9.84 -0.65 3.11
CA SER A 89 9.31 -1.57 2.08
C SER A 89 7.79 -1.71 2.17
N ILE A 90 7.13 -1.84 1.02
CA ILE A 90 5.68 -2.13 0.90
C ILE A 90 5.52 -3.41 0.10
N ILE A 91 4.72 -4.37 0.60
CA ILE A 91 4.36 -5.59 -0.13
C ILE A 91 2.84 -5.67 -0.27
N VAL A 92 2.34 -6.01 -1.47
CA VAL A 92 0.91 -6.14 -1.74
C VAL A 92 0.65 -7.18 -2.83
N GLY A 93 -0.44 -7.93 -2.70
CA GLY A 93 -0.97 -8.80 -3.76
C GLY A 93 -1.97 -8.06 -4.65
N GLY A 94 -1.99 -8.39 -5.94
CA GLY A 94 -2.88 -7.81 -6.94
C GLY A 94 -3.76 -8.84 -7.66
N TYR A 95 -4.80 -8.36 -8.34
CA TYR A 95 -5.62 -9.15 -9.28
C TYR A 95 -4.95 -9.31 -10.64
N ASP A 96 -3.84 -8.63 -10.88
CA ASP A 96 -2.93 -8.87 -12.01
C ASP A 96 -2.10 -10.17 -11.85
N ASN A 97 -2.45 -11.00 -10.87
CA ASN A 97 -1.78 -12.25 -10.50
C ASN A 97 -0.34 -12.07 -9.98
N ARG A 98 -0.03 -10.90 -9.41
CA ARG A 98 1.31 -10.60 -8.89
C ARG A 98 1.33 -10.26 -7.41
N ILE A 99 2.50 -10.53 -6.82
CA ILE A 99 2.96 -9.91 -5.58
C ILE A 99 3.91 -8.79 -5.98
N HIS A 100 3.69 -7.58 -5.48
CA HIS A 100 4.57 -6.44 -5.74
C HIS A 100 5.37 -6.09 -4.49
N LEU A 101 6.63 -5.73 -4.69
CA LEU A 101 7.51 -5.17 -3.68
C LEU A 101 7.90 -3.75 -4.10
N TYR A 102 7.56 -2.77 -3.27
CA TYR A 102 7.96 -1.37 -3.44
C TYR A 102 8.93 -0.95 -2.36
N ARG A 103 9.80 0.02 -2.67
CA ARG A 103 10.69 0.70 -1.72
C ARG A 103 10.36 2.18 -1.63
N ILE A 104 10.14 2.65 -0.42
CA ILE A 104 10.02 4.05 -0.05
C ILE A 104 11.44 4.63 0.04
N LYS A 105 11.65 5.78 -0.60
CA LYS A 105 12.91 6.51 -0.58
C LYS A 105 12.68 7.86 0.08
N TYR A 106 13.44 8.10 1.14
CA TYR A 106 13.46 9.35 1.87
C TYR A 106 14.73 10.12 1.53
N ARG A 107 14.59 11.27 0.87
CA ARG A 107 15.70 12.20 0.64
C ARG A 107 15.54 13.41 1.54
N PRO A 108 16.57 13.86 2.27
CA PRO A 108 16.50 15.12 3.01
C PRO A 108 16.04 16.26 2.11
N ALA A 109 15.18 17.12 2.64
CA ALA A 109 14.62 18.28 1.96
C ALA A 109 14.56 19.48 2.93
N ARG A 110 14.21 20.65 2.41
CA ARG A 110 13.90 21.85 3.18
C ARG A 110 12.38 22.00 3.31
N LYS A 111 11.95 22.81 4.27
CA LYS A 111 10.52 23.10 4.55
C LYS A 111 9.77 23.59 3.31
N ASP A 112 10.42 24.43 2.52
CA ASP A 112 9.81 25.11 1.38
C ASP A 112 10.05 24.38 0.05
N ASP A 113 10.71 23.21 0.08
CA ASP A 113 10.87 22.40 -1.12
C ASP A 113 9.51 21.84 -1.55
N ASP A 114 9.21 21.94 -2.84
CA ASP A 114 7.94 21.47 -3.37
C ASP A 114 7.71 19.99 -3.00
N GLY A 115 6.58 19.77 -2.35
CA GLY A 115 6.17 18.47 -1.92
C GLY A 115 6.92 17.85 -0.75
N ALA A 116 7.75 18.60 -0.04
CA ALA A 116 8.39 18.11 1.18
C ALA A 116 7.37 17.72 2.26
N LEU A 117 7.63 16.59 2.91
CA LEU A 117 6.88 16.11 4.05
C LEU A 117 7.72 16.26 5.32
N ARG A 118 7.08 16.71 6.40
CA ARG A 118 7.71 16.84 7.71
C ARG A 118 7.57 15.51 8.47
N SER A 119 8.65 15.03 9.07
CA SER A 119 8.60 13.95 10.06
C SER A 119 8.21 14.49 11.44
N PRO A 120 7.68 13.64 12.35
CA PRO A 120 7.34 14.07 13.70
C PRO A 120 8.50 14.72 14.47
N ASP A 121 9.73 14.27 14.26
CA ASP A 121 10.95 14.86 14.87
C ASP A 121 11.38 16.21 14.27
N GLY A 122 10.62 16.74 13.31
CA GLY A 122 10.82 18.05 12.72
C GLY A 122 11.72 18.10 11.49
N ARG A 123 12.31 16.98 11.06
CA ARG A 123 13.06 16.90 9.80
C ARG A 123 12.13 16.93 8.58
N TRP A 124 12.70 17.24 7.43
CA TRP A 124 11.97 17.39 6.17
C TRP A 124 12.53 16.45 5.12
N PHE A 125 11.63 15.83 4.34
CA PHE A 125 11.98 14.85 3.34
C PHE A 125 11.16 15.00 2.07
N ARG A 126 11.81 14.80 0.92
CA ARG A 126 11.12 14.43 -0.31
C ARG A 126 10.99 12.91 -0.33
N VAL A 127 9.74 12.45 -0.37
CA VAL A 127 9.40 11.02 -0.38
C VAL A 127 9.07 10.61 -1.81
N SER A 128 9.60 9.47 -2.23
CA SER A 128 9.22 8.81 -3.48
C SER A 128 9.10 7.31 -3.24
N VAL A 129 8.29 6.63 -4.03
CA VAL A 129 8.13 5.18 -3.97
C VAL A 129 8.50 4.62 -5.33
N VAL A 130 9.21 3.50 -5.35
CA VAL A 130 9.56 2.79 -6.59
C VAL A 130 9.25 1.32 -6.44
N GLU A 131 8.73 0.69 -7.50
CA GLU A 131 8.68 -0.76 -7.56
C GLU A 131 10.11 -1.31 -7.63
N LYS A 132 10.38 -2.35 -6.84
CA LYS A 132 11.67 -3.02 -6.78
C LYS A 132 11.66 -4.37 -7.45
N ALA A 133 10.56 -5.11 -7.27
CA ALA A 133 10.38 -6.42 -7.86
C ALA A 133 8.89 -6.76 -7.87
N SER A 134 8.52 -7.69 -8.73
CA SER A 134 7.25 -8.40 -8.63
C SER A 134 7.44 -9.88 -8.94
N PHE A 135 6.54 -10.69 -8.43
CA PHE A 135 6.50 -12.13 -8.63
C PHE A 135 5.12 -12.51 -9.15
N ALA A 136 5.05 -13.25 -10.26
CA ALA A 136 3.80 -13.74 -10.82
C ALA A 136 3.46 -15.13 -10.28
N GLY A 137 2.24 -15.30 -9.78
CA GLY A 137 1.68 -16.59 -9.37
C GLY A 137 0.76 -17.19 -10.44
N GLY A 138 0.08 -18.29 -10.09
CA GLY A 138 -0.92 -18.93 -10.95
C GLY A 138 -2.30 -18.26 -10.94
N GLY A 139 -2.51 -17.24 -10.10
CA GLY A 139 -3.77 -16.51 -9.99
C GLY A 139 -3.67 -15.28 -9.09
N ALA A 140 -4.81 -14.63 -8.85
CA ALA A 140 -4.89 -13.40 -8.06
C ALA A 140 -4.43 -13.61 -6.62
N PHE A 141 -3.81 -12.58 -6.05
CA PHE A 141 -3.40 -12.55 -4.65
C PHE A 141 -4.35 -11.66 -3.85
N GLU A 142 -5.44 -12.28 -3.40
CA GLU A 142 -6.50 -11.64 -2.59
C GLU A 142 -6.17 -11.64 -1.07
N SER A 143 -5.22 -12.48 -0.64
CA SER A 143 -4.83 -12.61 0.77
C SER A 143 -3.86 -11.51 1.21
N THR A 144 -3.83 -11.19 2.51
CA THR A 144 -2.85 -10.26 3.08
C THR A 144 -1.48 -10.95 3.23
N PRO A 145 -0.37 -10.39 2.68
CA PRO A 145 0.96 -10.95 2.85
C PRO A 145 1.44 -10.89 4.30
N VAL A 146 2.29 -11.84 4.67
CA VAL A 146 3.03 -11.86 5.95
C VAL A 146 4.51 -11.91 5.65
N LEU A 147 5.31 -11.05 6.30
CA LEU A 147 6.76 -11.09 6.21
C LEU A 147 7.34 -11.85 7.42
N TRP A 148 8.12 -12.89 7.15
CA TRP A 148 8.83 -13.64 8.20
C TRP A 148 10.21 -14.09 7.72
N LYS A 149 11.24 -13.75 8.49
CA LYS A 149 12.66 -14.08 8.19
C LYS A 149 13.03 -13.76 6.73
N GLY A 150 12.74 -12.54 6.29
CA GLY A 150 13.07 -12.07 4.93
C GLY A 150 12.22 -12.67 3.80
N ARG A 151 11.18 -13.44 4.12
CA ARG A 151 10.31 -14.10 3.13
C ARG A 151 8.88 -13.65 3.28
N VAL A 152 8.20 -13.48 2.15
CA VAL A 152 6.79 -13.15 2.04
C VAL A 152 5.99 -14.44 1.92
N PHE A 153 4.99 -14.60 2.77
CA PHE A 153 4.01 -15.69 2.72
C PHE A 153 2.64 -15.13 2.36
N ILE A 154 1.99 -15.70 1.35
CA ILE A 154 0.70 -15.20 0.86
C ILE A 154 -0.08 -16.29 0.13
N GLY A 155 -1.39 -16.36 0.39
CA GLY A 155 -2.30 -17.26 -0.31
C GLY A 155 -2.66 -16.73 -1.70
N CYS A 156 -2.80 -17.64 -2.66
CA CYS A 156 -3.19 -17.34 -4.03
C CYS A 156 -4.50 -18.04 -4.37
N ARG A 157 -5.26 -17.44 -5.28
CA ARG A 157 -6.51 -18.00 -5.81
C ARG A 157 -6.32 -19.30 -6.58
N ASP A 158 -5.09 -19.62 -7.00
CA ASP A 158 -4.75 -20.92 -7.60
C ASP A 158 -4.78 -22.10 -6.59
N GLY A 159 -5.09 -21.84 -5.32
CA GLY A 159 -5.16 -22.84 -4.25
C GLY A 159 -3.84 -23.07 -3.52
N SER A 160 -2.78 -22.34 -3.86
CA SER A 160 -1.44 -22.47 -3.28
C SER A 160 -1.15 -21.41 -2.22
N LEU A 161 -0.26 -21.76 -1.29
CA LEU A 161 0.41 -20.81 -0.38
C LEU A 161 1.82 -20.56 -0.91
N TYR A 162 2.11 -19.32 -1.28
CA TYR A 162 3.41 -18.93 -1.81
C TYR A 162 4.35 -18.51 -0.69
N CYS A 163 5.65 -18.80 -0.88
CA CYS A 163 6.76 -18.29 -0.08
C CYS A 163 7.79 -17.67 -1.03
N VAL A 164 7.94 -16.35 -1.00
CA VAL A 164 8.78 -15.59 -1.95
C VAL A 164 9.84 -14.80 -1.18
N GLY A 165 11.10 -14.92 -1.57
CA GLY A 165 12.24 -14.27 -0.95
C GLY A 165 13.51 -15.09 -1.08
N ASP A 166 14.62 -14.58 -0.57
CA ASP A 166 15.91 -15.27 -0.61
C ASP A 166 15.91 -16.48 0.35
N LYS A 167 16.80 -17.45 0.07
CA LYS A 167 17.05 -18.62 0.93
C LYS A 167 17.82 -18.24 2.19
#